data_AF-A0A7X8DS97-F1
#
_entry.id   AF-A0A7X8DS97-F1
#
_cell.length_a   1.000
_cell.length_b   1.000
_cell.length_c   1.000
_cell.angle_alpha   90.00
_cell.angle_beta   90.00
_cell.angle_gamma   90.00
#
_symmetry.space_group_name_H-M   'P 1'
#
loop_
_entity.id
_entity.type
_entity.pdbx_description
1 polymer ?
#
loop_
_entity_poly.entity_id
_entity_poly.type
_entity_poly.pdbx_seq_one_letter_code
_entity_poly.pdbx_strand_id
1 'polypeptide(L)'
;MNTCRKRLIGNLLLLCFLSFLAGPLFAGGGYYPGYRLQGDLPAAIKFADENISYLPPGYAGELINELEIKHMFNLPVIEEKYFKTSIQEKMLDLYLKNFDLSIFNELDLIKNITDPELKGLLRETRLTGYRVETAEGMFFPVIDYEFYQRYLPYLDHDFRAYIELMSLESSNPPAKDAALVIGWDELIGRALMQEKFLTSFPESSKVPEVKNLYEKYLNFIFYGLNNTPLFSYDTREMHNEARETYPDLIREHPDSSLVVYLEGFLSILEENDYLLTEEVDNYRKSVLEDIFYSYEFYRQMLKDYLKAMERNIALLKEESHVQKTMEANYGDRYHQTMALKVTEDELLFLAVDVVFSGNYKGHFTPGKFYPYYLDAAMGGQRGIIIKDNFGIWHAFGWRVPLE
;
A
#
# COMPACT_ATOMS: atom_id res chain seq x y z
N MET A 1 -29.93 7.19 2.87
CA MET A 1 -29.35 6.10 2.06
C MET A 1 -27.87 5.97 2.39
N ASN A 2 -27.33 4.92 2.98
CA ASN A 2 -27.92 3.83 3.76
C ASN A 2 -26.84 3.41 4.75
N THR A 3 -27.26 3.31 6.00
CA THR A 3 -26.53 2.90 7.22
C THR A 3 -26.07 1.43 7.21
N CYS A 4 -25.76 0.87 6.04
CA CYS A 4 -25.45 -0.54 5.84
C CYS A 4 -24.00 -0.81 5.36
N ARG A 5 -23.14 0.21 5.25
CA ARG A 5 -21.70 0.06 4.93
C ARG A 5 -20.76 0.14 6.14
N LYS A 6 -21.27 0.51 7.33
CA LYS A 6 -20.45 0.91 8.51
C LYS A 6 -19.96 -0.24 9.42
N ARG A 7 -19.81 -1.49 8.97
CA ARG A 7 -19.49 -2.62 9.88
C ARG A 7 -18.33 -3.53 9.49
N LEU A 8 -17.34 -3.02 8.76
CA LEU A 8 -16.23 -3.85 8.28
C LEU A 8 -14.81 -3.42 8.66
N ILE A 9 -14.59 -2.30 9.36
CA ILE A 9 -13.24 -1.71 9.52
C ILE A 9 -12.87 -1.58 11.00
N GLY A 10 -13.09 -2.65 11.77
CA GLY A 10 -12.77 -2.66 13.19
C GLY A 10 -12.25 -4.02 13.58
N ASN A 11 -10.98 -4.30 13.26
CA ASN A 11 -10.08 -5.23 13.96
C ASN A 11 -8.81 -5.49 13.14
N LEU A 12 -7.99 -4.45 12.92
CA LEU A 12 -6.61 -4.63 12.44
C LEU A 12 -5.68 -3.56 13.04
N LEU A 13 -5.69 -3.45 14.37
CA LEU A 13 -4.90 -2.49 15.13
C LEU A 13 -4.27 -3.18 16.34
N LEU A 14 -3.50 -4.24 16.09
CA LEU A 14 -2.56 -4.79 17.08
C LEU A 14 -1.58 -5.78 16.42
N LEU A 15 -0.66 -5.29 15.57
CA LEU A 15 0.60 -6.00 15.21
C LEU A 15 1.58 -5.22 14.31
N CYS A 16 1.37 -3.93 14.04
CA CYS A 16 2.33 -3.11 13.30
C CYS A 16 3.19 -2.28 14.25
N PHE A 17 4.21 -2.89 14.86
CA PHE A 17 5.20 -2.14 15.66
C PHE A 17 6.66 -2.39 15.27
N LEU A 18 6.93 -2.95 14.09
CA LEU A 18 8.30 -3.09 13.55
C LEU A 18 8.41 -2.83 12.03
N SER A 19 7.33 -2.36 11.40
CA SER A 19 7.26 -2.10 9.95
C SER A 19 7.31 -0.60 9.59
N PHE A 20 7.35 0.31 10.57
CA PHE A 20 7.18 1.75 10.32
C PHE A 20 8.47 2.56 10.09
N LEU A 21 9.63 1.90 10.02
CA LEU A 21 10.94 2.56 9.83
C LEU A 21 11.71 2.09 8.59
N ALA A 22 11.15 1.19 7.79
CA ALA A 22 11.76 0.67 6.56
C ALA A 22 10.89 0.98 5.33
N GLY A 23 11.08 2.16 4.74
CA GLY A 23 10.57 2.51 3.41
C GLY A 23 9.05 2.33 3.20
N PRO A 24 8.54 2.57 1.98
CA PRO A 24 7.20 2.15 1.61
C PRO A 24 7.11 0.62 1.70
N LEU A 25 6.27 0.09 2.60
CA LEU A 25 5.82 -1.29 2.48
C LEU A 25 5.01 -1.40 1.20
N PHE A 26 5.63 -1.98 0.17
CA PHE A 26 4.96 -2.34 -1.07
C PHE A 26 3.98 -3.49 -0.79
N ALA A 27 2.77 -3.13 -0.34
CA ALA A 27 1.64 -4.03 -0.32
C ALA A 27 1.13 -4.19 -1.76
N GLY A 28 1.67 -5.17 -2.47
CA GLY A 28 1.25 -5.49 -3.82
C GLY A 28 2.06 -6.62 -4.39
N GLY A 29 1.55 -7.85 -4.25
CA GLY A 29 1.98 -9.00 -5.03
C GLY A 29 1.67 -8.79 -6.50
N GLY A 30 2.43 -7.92 -7.16
CA GLY A 30 2.56 -7.89 -8.61
C GLY A 30 3.37 -9.11 -9.01
N TYR A 31 2.77 -10.00 -9.78
CA TYR A 31 3.50 -11.02 -10.52
C TYR A 31 4.48 -10.27 -11.44
N TYR A 32 5.79 -10.34 -11.18
CA TYR A 32 6.84 -9.79 -12.06
C TYR A 32 7.44 -10.94 -12.89
N PRO A 33 6.82 -11.35 -14.02
CA PRO A 33 7.40 -12.38 -14.86
C PRO A 33 8.58 -11.80 -15.66
N GLY A 34 9.80 -12.02 -15.18
CA GLY A 34 11.01 -11.98 -16.01
C GLY A 34 12.13 -11.10 -15.48
N TYR A 35 12.90 -11.59 -14.51
CA TYR A 35 14.22 -11.02 -14.20
C TYR A 35 15.11 -11.07 -15.45
N ARG A 36 15.34 -9.92 -16.09
CA ARG A 36 16.20 -9.84 -17.31
C ARG A 36 17.66 -9.54 -16.98
N LEU A 37 17.95 -8.87 -15.87
CA LEU A 37 19.32 -8.54 -15.48
C LEU A 37 20.03 -9.74 -14.81
N GLN A 38 20.94 -10.36 -15.56
CA GLN A 38 21.76 -11.47 -15.09
C GLN A 38 22.88 -10.99 -14.13
N GLY A 39 23.35 -11.89 -13.27
CA GLY A 39 24.47 -11.63 -12.35
C GLY A 39 24.03 -11.12 -10.97
N ASP A 40 24.99 -10.77 -10.12
CA ASP A 40 24.77 -10.14 -8.82
C ASP A 40 24.50 -8.62 -8.98
N LEU A 41 24.17 -7.93 -7.88
CA LEU A 41 23.82 -6.50 -7.95
C LEU A 41 24.95 -5.64 -8.55
N PRO A 42 26.24 -5.82 -8.17
CA PRO A 42 27.36 -5.14 -8.81
C PRO A 42 27.44 -5.36 -10.33
N ALA A 43 27.23 -6.59 -10.81
CA ALA A 43 27.24 -6.88 -12.24
C ALA A 43 26.08 -6.17 -12.98
N ALA A 44 24.90 -6.11 -12.37
CA ALA A 44 23.75 -5.42 -12.93
C ALA A 44 23.94 -3.89 -12.99
N ILE A 45 24.50 -3.29 -11.94
CA ILE A 45 24.86 -1.86 -11.92
C ILE A 45 25.85 -1.56 -13.05
N LYS A 46 26.93 -2.35 -13.14
CA LYS A 46 27.94 -2.19 -14.19
C LYS A 46 27.31 -2.31 -15.58
N PHE A 47 26.43 -3.29 -15.79
CA PHE A 47 25.72 -3.43 -17.05
C PHE A 47 24.90 -2.17 -17.35
N ALA A 48 24.17 -1.62 -16.38
CA ALA A 48 23.40 -0.40 -16.59
C ALA A 48 24.30 0.80 -16.93
N ASP A 49 25.38 1.01 -16.19
CA ASP A 49 26.35 2.09 -16.44
C ASP A 49 26.96 2.02 -17.84
N GLU A 50 27.29 0.82 -18.33
CA GLU A 50 27.93 0.62 -19.63
C GLU A 50 26.94 0.72 -20.81
N ASN A 51 25.66 0.40 -20.60
CA ASN A 51 24.71 0.19 -21.71
C ASN A 51 23.60 1.24 -21.82
N ILE A 52 23.25 1.95 -20.74
CA ILE A 52 22.05 2.80 -20.72
C ILE A 52 22.07 3.92 -21.78
N SER A 53 23.25 4.47 -22.09
CA SER A 53 23.39 5.53 -23.10
C SER A 53 23.10 5.10 -24.54
N TYR A 54 23.06 3.79 -24.81
CA TYR A 54 22.74 3.23 -26.12
C TYR A 54 21.27 2.82 -26.25
N LEU A 55 20.48 2.93 -25.17
CA LEU A 55 19.08 2.52 -25.15
C LEU A 55 18.16 3.70 -25.49
N PRO A 56 17.06 3.47 -26.23
CA PRO A 56 15.96 4.42 -26.28
C PRO A 56 15.38 4.65 -24.87
N PRO A 57 14.82 5.83 -24.57
CA PRO A 57 14.36 6.20 -23.23
C PRO A 57 13.43 5.18 -22.54
N GLY A 58 12.46 4.61 -23.26
CA GLY A 58 11.57 3.59 -22.68
C GLY A 58 12.28 2.32 -22.24
N TYR A 59 13.27 1.87 -23.02
CA TYR A 59 14.11 0.71 -22.66
C TYR A 59 15.10 1.05 -21.54
N ALA A 60 15.56 2.30 -21.46
CA ALA A 60 16.35 2.78 -20.32
C ALA A 60 15.51 2.79 -19.03
N GLY A 61 14.24 3.19 -19.12
CA GLY A 61 13.26 3.07 -18.03
C GLY A 61 13.06 1.63 -17.57
N GLU A 62 12.82 0.70 -18.49
CA GLU A 62 12.74 -0.73 -18.17
C GLU A 62 14.00 -1.24 -17.47
N LEU A 63 15.19 -0.87 -17.96
CA LEU A 63 16.46 -1.27 -17.37
C LEU A 63 16.61 -0.77 -15.93
N ILE A 64 16.26 0.49 -15.65
CA ILE A 64 16.33 1.06 -14.30
C ILE A 64 15.26 0.46 -13.39
N ASN A 65 14.07 0.16 -13.90
CA ASN A 65 13.06 -0.58 -13.16
C ASN A 65 13.59 -1.95 -12.68
N GLU A 66 14.21 -2.71 -13.58
CA GLU A 66 14.79 -4.01 -13.25
C GLU A 66 15.94 -3.88 -12.23
N LEU A 67 16.76 -2.83 -12.35
CA LEU A 67 17.83 -2.55 -11.39
C LEU A 67 17.28 -2.21 -10.00
N GLU A 68 16.21 -1.43 -9.92
CA GLU A 68 15.51 -1.10 -8.67
C GLU A 68 14.92 -2.33 -8.00
N ILE A 69 14.22 -3.17 -8.77
CA ILE A 69 13.71 -4.47 -8.31
C ILE A 69 14.87 -5.30 -7.75
N LYS A 70 16.02 -5.33 -8.43
CA LYS A 70 17.21 -6.07 -7.97
C LYS A 70 17.81 -5.52 -6.69
N HIS A 71 17.79 -4.20 -6.47
CA HIS A 71 18.15 -3.61 -5.18
C HIS A 71 17.18 -4.04 -4.08
N MET A 72 15.87 -4.06 -4.34
CA MET A 72 14.87 -4.52 -3.36
C MET A 72 15.11 -5.98 -2.96
N PHE A 73 15.35 -6.87 -3.91
CA PHE A 73 15.62 -8.29 -3.62
C PHE A 73 16.98 -8.54 -2.96
N ASN A 74 17.95 -7.66 -3.17
CA ASN A 74 19.26 -7.74 -2.51
C ASN A 74 19.28 -7.07 -1.13
N LEU A 75 18.26 -6.25 -0.78
CA LEU A 75 18.21 -5.54 0.49
C LEU A 75 18.28 -6.49 1.72
N PRO A 76 17.54 -7.61 1.79
CA PRO A 76 17.65 -8.54 2.93
C PRO A 76 19.05 -9.15 3.09
N VAL A 77 19.77 -9.35 1.97
CA VAL A 77 21.13 -9.92 1.98
C VAL A 77 22.13 -8.96 2.60
N ILE A 78 21.98 -7.65 2.33
CA ILE A 78 22.84 -6.64 2.95
C ILE A 78 22.40 -6.36 4.40
N GLU A 79 21.10 -6.34 4.71
CA GLU A 79 20.58 -6.20 6.07
C GLU A 79 21.13 -7.26 7.03
N GLU A 80 21.22 -8.52 6.60
CA GLU A 80 21.80 -9.61 7.41
C GLU A 80 23.24 -9.29 7.88
N LYS A 81 24.02 -8.60 7.04
CA LYS A 81 25.39 -8.18 7.39
C LYS A 81 25.38 -7.10 8.47
N TYR A 82 24.41 -6.19 8.44
CA TYR A 82 24.26 -5.13 9.43
C TYR A 82 23.81 -5.67 10.79
N PHE A 83 22.92 -6.67 10.83
CA PHE A 83 22.36 -7.18 12.09
C PHE A 83 23.29 -8.10 12.90
N LYS A 84 24.55 -8.24 12.49
CA LYS A 84 25.59 -8.82 13.35
C LYS A 84 25.83 -7.90 14.55
N THR A 85 25.79 -8.45 15.76
CA THR A 85 26.02 -7.69 17.01
C THR A 85 27.32 -6.88 16.97
N SER A 86 28.41 -7.49 16.47
CA SER A 86 29.71 -6.81 16.35
C SER A 86 29.68 -5.60 15.40
N ILE A 87 28.83 -5.60 14.38
CA ILE A 87 28.67 -4.46 13.46
C ILE A 87 27.84 -3.37 14.13
N GLN A 88 26.69 -3.72 14.74
CA GLN A 88 25.84 -2.76 15.44
C GLN A 88 26.60 -2.04 16.57
N GLU A 89 27.36 -2.77 17.39
CA GLU A 89 28.15 -2.17 18.48
C GLU A 89 29.20 -1.18 17.94
N LYS A 90 29.95 -1.55 16.89
CA LYS A 90 30.94 -0.67 16.27
C LYS A 90 30.29 0.59 15.68
N MET A 91 29.12 0.44 15.05
CA MET A 91 28.37 1.58 14.49
C MET A 91 27.84 2.48 15.61
N LEU A 92 27.28 1.92 16.68
CA LEU A 92 26.82 2.68 17.83
C LEU A 92 27.96 3.48 18.48
N ASP A 93 29.12 2.85 18.70
CA ASP A 93 30.31 3.50 19.27
C ASP A 93 30.81 4.68 18.42
N LEU A 94 30.71 4.57 17.08
CA LEU A 94 31.08 5.65 16.17
C LEU A 94 30.02 6.76 16.17
N TYR A 95 28.74 6.40 16.14
CA TYR A 95 27.63 7.33 16.12
C TYR A 95 27.56 8.16 17.39
N LEU A 96 27.70 7.55 18.58
CA LEU A 96 27.62 8.24 19.88
C LEU A 96 28.70 9.30 20.12
N LYS A 97 29.75 9.36 19.29
CA LYS A 97 30.79 10.39 19.41
C LYS A 97 30.26 11.77 19.03
N ASN A 98 29.49 11.85 17.94
CA ASN A 98 29.09 13.12 17.32
C ASN A 98 27.60 13.17 16.94
N PHE A 99 26.84 12.08 17.10
CA PHE A 99 25.47 11.92 16.63
C PHE A 99 25.30 12.24 15.14
N ASP A 100 26.30 11.85 14.35
CA ASP A 100 26.38 12.18 12.94
C ASP A 100 26.38 10.91 12.09
N LEU A 101 25.34 10.75 11.28
CA LEU A 101 25.14 9.61 10.40
C LEU A 101 25.98 9.72 9.11
N SER A 102 26.53 10.90 8.80
CA SER A 102 27.38 11.14 7.62
C SER A 102 28.60 10.21 7.60
N ILE A 103 29.14 9.84 8.77
CA ILE A 103 30.28 8.94 8.93
C ILE A 103 30.06 7.56 8.28
N PHE A 104 28.80 7.14 8.13
CA PHE A 104 28.41 5.89 7.48
C PHE A 104 27.99 6.05 6.02
N ASN A 105 27.78 7.28 5.56
CA ASN A 105 27.19 7.58 4.25
C ASN A 105 28.13 8.28 3.27
N GLU A 106 29.16 8.97 3.77
CA GLU A 106 30.14 9.67 2.93
C GLU A 106 31.39 8.81 2.70
N LEU A 107 31.71 8.51 1.43
CA LEU A 107 32.88 7.69 1.07
C LEU A 107 34.20 8.27 1.62
N ASP A 108 34.29 9.59 1.71
CA ASP A 108 35.46 10.28 2.26
C ASP A 108 35.60 10.16 3.79
N LEU A 109 34.52 9.93 4.52
CA LEU A 109 34.56 9.65 5.95
C LEU A 109 34.76 8.17 6.21
N ILE A 110 34.07 7.30 5.46
CA ILE A 110 34.18 5.85 5.53
C ILE A 110 35.64 5.38 5.35
N LYS A 111 36.44 6.07 4.51
CA LYS A 111 37.86 5.71 4.30
C LYS A 111 38.70 5.77 5.59
N ASN A 112 38.29 6.57 6.57
CA ASN A 112 38.99 6.79 7.84
C ASN A 112 38.56 5.81 8.95
N ILE A 113 37.56 4.95 8.69
CA ILE A 113 37.15 3.92 9.65
C ILE A 113 38.27 2.87 9.77
N THR A 114 38.75 2.66 11.01
CA THR A 114 39.87 1.77 11.30
C THR A 114 39.50 0.28 11.17
N ASP A 115 38.27 -0.08 11.54
CA ASP A 115 37.82 -1.48 11.48
C ASP A 115 37.61 -1.92 10.03
N PRO A 116 38.36 -2.93 9.54
CA PRO A 116 38.35 -3.30 8.13
C PRO A 116 37.04 -3.97 7.69
N GLU A 117 36.38 -4.70 8.59
CA GLU A 117 35.09 -5.35 8.31
C GLU A 117 33.98 -4.31 8.11
N LEU A 118 33.82 -3.40 9.09
CA LEU A 118 32.83 -2.33 9.03
C LEU A 118 33.10 -1.39 7.84
N LYS A 119 34.37 -0.99 7.63
CA LYS A 119 34.74 -0.18 6.47
C LYS A 119 34.43 -0.88 5.15
N GLY A 120 34.67 -2.19 5.06
CA GLY A 120 34.33 -2.99 3.89
C GLY A 120 32.82 -2.99 3.62
N LEU A 121 32.02 -3.25 4.66
CA LEU A 121 30.56 -3.26 4.59
C LEU A 121 30.00 -1.90 4.14
N LEU A 122 30.40 -0.81 4.78
CA LEU A 122 29.91 0.54 4.45
C LEU A 122 30.30 0.96 3.02
N ARG A 123 31.50 0.59 2.56
CA ARG A 123 31.90 0.80 1.17
C ARG A 123 31.05 -0.01 0.20
N GLU A 124 30.80 -1.28 0.49
CA GLU A 124 29.90 -2.12 -0.31
C GLU A 124 28.51 -1.48 -0.38
N THR A 125 27.94 -1.08 0.76
CA THR A 125 26.64 -0.40 0.87
C THR A 125 26.57 0.82 -0.05
N ARG A 126 27.51 1.76 0.05
CA ARG A 126 27.49 2.98 -0.76
C ARG A 126 27.74 2.74 -2.25
N LEU A 127 28.65 1.84 -2.60
CA LEU A 127 28.96 1.55 -4.01
C LEU A 127 27.86 0.75 -4.71
N THR A 128 26.96 0.12 -3.95
CA THR A 128 25.84 -0.68 -4.48
C THR A 128 24.49 0.00 -4.29
N GLY A 129 24.45 1.32 -4.12
CA GLY A 129 23.19 2.08 -4.16
C GLY A 129 22.33 2.01 -2.90
N TYR A 130 22.94 1.67 -1.78
CA TYR A 130 22.31 1.77 -0.47
C TYR A 130 22.95 2.87 0.36
N ARG A 131 22.21 3.38 1.33
CA ARG A 131 22.69 4.28 2.39
C ARG A 131 22.29 3.73 3.75
N VAL A 132 22.97 4.15 4.79
CA VAL A 132 22.69 3.76 6.18
C VAL A 132 21.65 4.71 6.76
N GLU A 133 20.63 4.13 7.39
CA GLU A 133 19.70 4.79 8.30
C GLU A 133 19.81 4.24 9.72
N THR A 134 19.22 4.97 10.66
CA THR A 134 19.07 4.48 12.03
C THR A 134 17.69 4.79 12.58
N ALA A 135 17.19 3.87 13.39
CA ALA A 135 15.97 4.05 14.16
C ALA A 135 16.05 3.22 15.44
N GLU A 136 15.58 3.78 16.55
CA GLU A 136 15.65 3.15 17.88
C GLU A 136 17.06 2.60 18.25
N GLY A 137 18.13 3.23 17.75
CA GLY A 137 19.51 2.82 17.99
C GLY A 137 20.02 1.64 17.14
N MET A 138 19.19 1.12 16.24
CA MET A 138 19.57 0.11 15.26
C MET A 138 19.98 0.78 13.95
N PHE A 139 21.04 0.27 13.31
CA PHE A 139 21.53 0.74 12.00
C PHE A 139 21.18 -0.26 10.92
N PHE A 140 20.64 0.22 9.79
CA PHE A 140 20.22 -0.64 8.69
C PHE A 140 20.41 0.06 7.34
N PRO A 141 20.67 -0.70 6.27
CA PRO A 141 20.72 -0.16 4.92
C PRO A 141 19.32 0.14 4.42
N VAL A 142 19.19 1.17 3.60
CA VAL A 142 18.00 1.49 2.78
C VAL A 142 18.45 1.81 1.37
N ILE A 143 17.57 1.66 0.38
CA ILE A 143 17.87 2.06 -1.01
C ILE A 143 18.06 3.58 -1.04
N ASP A 144 19.17 4.01 -1.64
CA ASP A 144 19.49 5.42 -1.85
C ASP A 144 19.03 5.82 -3.25
N TYR A 145 17.90 6.54 -3.38
CA TYR A 145 17.39 6.87 -4.72
C TYR A 145 18.23 7.94 -5.42
N GLU A 146 19.07 8.69 -4.69
CA GLU A 146 20.06 9.57 -5.31
C GLU A 146 21.03 8.79 -6.20
N PHE A 147 21.24 7.50 -5.92
CA PHE A 147 22.01 6.59 -6.76
C PHE A 147 21.50 6.60 -8.22
N TYR A 148 20.19 6.69 -8.45
CA TYR A 148 19.63 6.66 -9.80
C TYR A 148 19.72 7.99 -10.54
N GLN A 149 20.11 9.10 -9.88
CA GLN A 149 20.16 10.41 -10.52
C GLN A 149 21.12 10.47 -11.73
N ARG A 150 22.17 9.64 -11.74
CA ARG A 150 23.09 9.54 -12.89
C ARG A 150 22.42 9.05 -14.18
N TYR A 151 21.26 8.41 -14.07
CA TYR A 151 20.53 7.85 -15.20
C TYR A 151 19.47 8.80 -15.77
N LEU A 152 19.09 9.88 -15.05
CA LEU A 152 18.02 10.82 -15.46
C LEU A 152 18.14 11.34 -16.91
N PRO A 153 19.34 11.62 -17.46
CA PRO A 153 19.47 12.08 -18.84
C PRO A 153 18.95 11.09 -19.89
N TYR A 154 18.86 9.80 -19.55
CA TYR A 154 18.47 8.72 -20.46
C TYR A 154 17.02 8.28 -20.29
N LEU A 155 16.33 8.75 -19.26
CA LEU A 155 14.99 8.30 -18.91
C LEU A 155 13.89 9.13 -19.57
N ASP A 156 12.75 8.48 -19.80
CA ASP A 156 11.49 9.15 -20.16
C ASP A 156 10.99 10.04 -19.01
N HIS A 157 10.06 10.93 -19.36
CA HIS A 157 9.57 11.98 -18.45
C HIS A 157 8.94 11.42 -17.17
N ASP A 158 8.21 10.30 -17.26
CA ASP A 158 7.58 9.65 -16.12
C ASP A 158 8.64 9.05 -15.19
N PHE A 159 9.57 8.26 -15.71
CA PHE A 159 10.63 7.65 -14.90
C PHE A 159 11.56 8.70 -14.27
N ARG A 160 11.85 9.80 -14.98
CA ARG A 160 12.59 10.93 -14.40
C ARG A 160 11.84 11.51 -13.19
N ALA A 161 10.54 11.82 -13.35
CA ALA A 161 9.73 12.36 -12.29
C ALA A 161 9.63 11.40 -11.08
N TYR A 162 9.55 10.09 -11.34
CA TYR A 162 9.58 9.06 -10.30
C TYR A 162 10.89 9.07 -9.51
N ILE A 163 12.04 9.06 -10.20
CA ILE A 163 13.35 9.06 -9.53
C ILE A 163 13.59 10.35 -8.76
N GLU A 164 13.19 11.51 -9.28
CA GLU A 164 13.29 12.80 -8.58
C GLU A 164 12.46 12.79 -7.29
N LEU A 165 11.23 12.30 -7.36
CA LEU A 165 10.33 12.17 -6.22
C LEU A 165 10.89 11.20 -5.18
N MET A 166 11.30 10.01 -5.58
CA MET A 166 11.86 9.02 -4.66
C MET A 166 13.23 9.43 -4.12
N SER A 167 14.03 10.20 -4.88
CA SER A 167 15.28 10.79 -4.38
C SER A 167 14.99 11.66 -3.17
N LEU A 168 14.04 12.59 -3.28
CA LEU A 168 13.62 13.47 -2.18
C LEU A 168 13.12 12.68 -0.97
N GLU A 169 12.29 11.66 -1.18
CA GLU A 169 11.80 10.79 -0.10
C GLU A 169 12.92 10.00 0.58
N SER A 170 13.89 9.55 -0.21
CA SER A 170 15.00 8.77 0.31
C SER A 170 16.00 9.67 1.04
N SER A 171 16.34 10.85 0.55
CA SER A 171 17.39 11.69 1.16
C SER A 171 16.88 12.56 2.30
N ASN A 172 15.60 12.93 2.28
CA ASN A 172 14.94 13.68 3.33
C ASN A 172 13.62 12.97 3.74
N PRO A 173 13.69 11.90 4.55
CA PRO A 173 12.50 11.16 4.98
C PRO A 173 11.49 12.08 5.72
N PRO A 174 10.18 12.01 5.43
CA PRO A 174 9.18 12.90 6.03
C PRO A 174 8.89 12.57 7.50
N ALA A 175 9.24 11.37 7.96
CA ALA A 175 8.90 10.89 9.29
C ALA A 175 9.99 9.98 9.86
N LYS A 176 10.23 10.08 11.17
CA LYS A 176 11.08 9.18 11.98
C LYS A 176 10.42 8.96 13.33
N ASP A 177 10.54 7.74 13.87
CA ASP A 177 9.99 7.34 15.17
C ASP A 177 8.52 7.77 15.36
N ALA A 178 7.69 7.54 14.33
CA ALA A 178 6.28 7.95 14.29
C ALA A 178 6.02 9.45 14.58
N ALA A 179 6.99 10.31 14.27
CA ALA A 179 6.87 11.77 14.26
C ALA A 179 7.16 12.28 12.84
N LEU A 180 6.47 13.36 12.44
CA LEU A 180 6.87 14.16 11.29
C LEU A 180 8.19 14.85 11.62
N VAL A 181 9.14 14.79 10.69
CA VAL A 181 10.44 15.49 10.80
C VAL A 181 10.61 16.57 9.75
N ILE A 182 9.55 16.82 8.98
CA ILE A 182 9.38 17.93 8.04
C ILE A 182 8.18 18.79 8.46
N GLY A 183 8.10 20.02 7.94
CA GLY A 183 6.97 20.92 8.17
C GLY A 183 5.68 20.45 7.48
N TRP A 184 4.54 20.96 7.95
CA TRP A 184 3.22 20.69 7.35
C TRP A 184 3.10 21.23 5.92
N ASP A 185 3.83 22.30 5.61
CA ASP A 185 3.94 22.90 4.29
C ASP A 185 4.66 21.98 3.30
N GLU A 186 5.82 21.48 3.71
CA GLU A 186 6.61 20.53 2.92
C GLU A 186 5.84 19.21 2.72
N LEU A 187 5.13 18.75 3.75
CA LEU A 187 4.29 17.55 3.67
C LEU A 187 3.23 17.68 2.57
N ILE A 188 2.49 18.78 2.53
CA ILE A 188 1.48 19.03 1.49
C ILE A 188 2.14 19.25 0.14
N GLY A 189 3.25 20.01 0.06
CA GLY A 189 3.99 20.24 -1.17
C GLY A 189 4.45 18.93 -1.84
N ARG A 190 4.96 17.99 -1.05
CA ARG A 190 5.34 16.64 -1.52
C ARG A 190 4.12 15.82 -1.95
N ALA A 191 3.00 15.91 -1.24
CA ALA A 191 1.75 15.26 -1.65
C ALA A 191 1.23 15.80 -2.99
N LEU A 192 1.36 17.11 -3.24
CA LEU A 192 1.02 17.73 -4.52
C LEU A 192 1.94 17.26 -5.65
N MET A 193 3.23 17.05 -5.38
CA MET A 193 4.15 16.44 -6.36
C MET A 193 3.72 15.01 -6.71
N GLN A 194 3.28 14.24 -5.72
CA GLN A 194 2.78 12.87 -5.91
C GLN A 194 1.46 12.84 -6.70
N GLU A 195 0.50 13.71 -6.37
CA GLU A 195 -0.73 13.90 -7.15
C GLU A 195 -0.43 14.27 -8.60
N LYS A 196 0.50 15.22 -8.81
CA LYS A 196 0.90 15.65 -10.15
C LYS A 196 1.49 14.50 -10.96
N PHE A 197 2.30 13.64 -10.33
CA PHE A 197 2.81 12.44 -11.00
C PHE A 197 1.66 11.54 -11.46
N LEU A 198 0.73 11.22 -10.57
CA LEU A 198 -0.39 10.30 -10.85
C LEU A 198 -1.31 10.84 -11.97
N THR A 199 -1.51 12.14 -12.01
CA THR A 199 -2.37 12.80 -13.00
C THR A 199 -1.65 13.04 -14.34
N SER A 200 -0.34 13.27 -14.33
CA SER A 200 0.46 13.51 -15.55
C SER A 200 0.89 12.22 -16.23
N PHE A 201 1.08 11.14 -15.47
CA PHE A 201 1.60 9.86 -15.95
C PHE A 201 0.72 8.67 -15.53
N PRO A 202 -0.60 8.68 -15.84
CA PRO A 202 -1.53 7.64 -15.38
C PRO A 202 -1.24 6.24 -15.94
N GLU A 203 -0.47 6.14 -17.02
CA GLU A 203 -0.06 4.88 -17.66
C GLU A 203 1.37 4.46 -17.29
N SER A 204 2.06 5.21 -16.41
CA SER A 204 3.41 4.84 -15.98
C SER A 204 3.39 3.54 -15.20
N SER A 205 4.42 2.71 -15.38
CA SER A 205 4.59 1.51 -14.57
C SER A 205 4.81 1.81 -13.08
N LYS A 206 5.10 3.07 -12.73
CA LYS A 206 5.35 3.56 -11.36
C LYS A 206 4.13 4.13 -10.65
N VAL A 207 2.96 4.10 -11.27
CA VAL A 207 1.69 4.50 -10.64
C VAL A 207 1.41 3.75 -9.33
N PRO A 208 1.59 2.41 -9.23
CA PRO A 208 1.35 1.70 -7.96
C PRO A 208 2.20 2.21 -6.80
N GLU A 209 3.50 2.44 -7.03
CA GLU A 209 4.45 2.93 -6.03
C GLU A 209 4.12 4.35 -5.57
N VAL A 210 3.90 5.26 -6.52
CA VAL A 210 3.57 6.66 -6.19
C VAL A 210 2.19 6.78 -5.56
N LYS A 211 1.22 5.94 -5.96
CA LYS A 211 -0.11 5.90 -5.34
C LYS A 211 -0.02 5.50 -3.87
N ASN A 212 0.75 4.46 -3.54
CA ASN A 212 0.95 4.03 -2.15
C ASN A 212 1.64 5.11 -1.32
N LEU A 213 2.62 5.82 -1.89
CA LEU A 213 3.24 6.95 -1.24
C LEU A 213 2.22 8.09 -1.01
N TYR A 214 1.41 8.40 -2.00
CA TYR A 214 0.37 9.42 -1.91
C TYR A 214 -0.68 9.08 -0.85
N GLU A 215 -1.14 7.84 -0.77
CA GLU A 215 -2.01 7.36 0.31
C GLU A 215 -1.40 7.59 1.70
N LYS A 216 -0.09 7.31 1.85
CA LYS A 216 0.63 7.56 3.10
C LYS A 216 0.65 9.05 3.45
N TYR A 217 0.93 9.92 2.48
CA TYR A 217 0.94 11.36 2.67
C TYR A 217 -0.45 11.93 2.98
N LEU A 218 -1.51 11.44 2.32
CA LEU A 218 -2.89 11.80 2.66
C LEU A 218 -3.22 11.43 4.11
N ASN A 219 -2.81 10.25 4.58
CA ASN A 219 -2.96 9.89 5.98
C ASN A 219 -2.22 10.88 6.90
N PHE A 220 -0.98 11.26 6.57
CA PHE A 220 -0.24 12.24 7.37
C PHE A 220 -0.94 13.60 7.40
N ILE A 221 -1.49 14.06 6.28
CA ILE A 221 -2.18 15.35 6.17
C ILE A 221 -3.48 15.37 6.99
N PHE A 222 -4.27 14.27 6.99
CA PHE A 222 -5.59 14.26 7.65
C PHE A 222 -5.59 13.69 9.07
N TYR A 223 -4.50 13.05 9.50
CA TYR A 223 -4.39 12.43 10.83
C TYR A 223 -3.14 12.84 11.60
N GLY A 224 -2.06 13.23 10.92
CA GLY A 224 -0.72 13.33 11.48
C GLY A 224 -0.12 11.96 11.77
N LEU A 225 0.83 11.92 12.71
CA LEU A 225 1.48 10.71 13.19
C LEU A 225 1.35 10.61 14.72
N ASN A 226 1.69 9.46 15.30
CA ASN A 226 1.47 9.23 16.74
C ASN A 226 2.18 10.26 17.64
N ASN A 227 3.41 10.65 17.28
CA ASN A 227 4.21 11.60 18.05
C ASN A 227 4.08 13.05 17.53
N THR A 228 3.38 13.25 16.41
CA THR A 228 3.02 14.56 15.85
C THR A 228 1.59 14.49 15.31
N PRO A 229 0.59 14.30 16.17
CA PRO A 229 -0.78 14.09 15.72
C PRO A 229 -1.34 15.40 15.18
N LEU A 230 -2.21 15.31 14.17
CA LEU A 230 -2.91 16.50 13.69
C LEU A 230 -3.87 17.05 14.75
N PHE A 231 -4.42 16.18 15.59
CA PHE A 231 -5.30 16.57 16.70
C PHE A 231 -4.69 16.13 18.02
N SER A 232 -4.63 17.05 18.97
CA SER A 232 -4.17 16.78 20.34
C SER A 232 -4.94 15.62 20.97
N TYR A 233 -4.23 14.70 21.61
CA TYR A 233 -4.88 13.58 22.32
C TYR A 233 -5.72 14.05 23.51
N ASP A 234 -5.32 15.14 24.17
CA ASP A 234 -5.96 15.65 25.38
C ASP A 234 -7.10 16.62 25.05
N THR A 235 -6.83 17.61 24.19
CA THR A 235 -7.78 18.70 23.91
C THR A 235 -8.61 18.44 22.67
N ARG A 236 -8.21 17.50 21.81
CA ARG A 236 -8.80 17.25 20.48
C ARG A 236 -8.69 18.43 19.53
N GLU A 237 -7.94 19.47 19.87
CA GLU A 237 -7.69 20.64 19.02
C GLU A 237 -6.72 20.30 17.91
N MET A 238 -6.95 20.87 16.72
CA MET A 238 -6.05 20.78 15.59
C MET A 238 -4.70 21.46 15.89
N HIS A 239 -3.63 20.89 15.38
CA HIS A 239 -2.27 21.41 15.48
C HIS A 239 -2.18 22.84 14.90
N ASN A 240 -1.71 23.80 15.70
CA ASN A 240 -1.73 25.23 15.34
C ASN A 240 -0.97 25.52 14.04
N GLU A 241 0.23 24.97 13.87
CA GLU A 241 1.02 25.19 12.64
C GLU A 241 0.31 24.65 11.39
N ALA A 242 -0.37 23.50 11.50
CA ALA A 242 -1.15 22.94 10.39
C ALA A 242 -2.33 23.84 10.04
N ARG A 243 -3.04 24.35 11.07
CA ARG A 243 -4.16 25.28 10.93
C ARG A 243 -3.74 26.58 10.23
N GLU A 244 -2.54 27.09 10.50
CA GLU A 244 -2.01 28.31 9.87
C GLU A 244 -1.51 28.04 8.45
N THR A 245 -0.92 26.86 8.20
CA THR A 245 -0.27 26.53 6.93
C THR A 245 -1.25 26.12 5.82
N TYR A 246 -2.28 25.32 6.16
CA TYR A 246 -3.18 24.75 5.15
C TYR A 246 -3.88 25.82 4.28
N PRO A 247 -4.38 26.95 4.83
CA PRO A 247 -5.00 28.02 4.05
C PRO A 247 -4.09 28.66 3.00
N ASP A 248 -2.78 28.75 3.24
CA ASP A 248 -1.85 29.37 2.30
C ASP A 248 -1.69 28.52 1.04
N LEU A 249 -1.56 27.20 1.21
CA LEU A 249 -1.35 26.26 0.11
C LEU A 249 -2.57 26.07 -0.78
N ILE A 250 -3.78 26.26 -0.23
CA ILE A 250 -5.02 26.20 -1.02
C ILE A 250 -5.01 27.27 -2.13
N ARG A 251 -4.48 28.46 -1.85
CA ARG A 251 -4.48 29.57 -2.82
C ARG A 251 -3.54 29.35 -4.00
N GLU A 252 -2.51 28.52 -3.82
CA GLU A 252 -1.46 28.31 -4.83
C GLU A 252 -1.83 27.22 -5.85
N HIS A 253 -2.78 26.33 -5.50
CA HIS A 253 -3.09 25.12 -6.27
C HIS A 253 -4.59 24.82 -6.38
N PRO A 254 -5.45 25.76 -6.83
CA PRO A 254 -6.91 25.60 -6.78
C PRO A 254 -7.46 24.46 -7.64
N ASP A 255 -6.70 24.00 -8.66
CA ASP A 255 -7.12 22.92 -9.56
C ASP A 255 -6.76 21.51 -9.04
N SER A 256 -6.03 21.42 -7.91
CA SER A 256 -5.65 20.15 -7.29
C SER A 256 -6.85 19.51 -6.58
N SER A 257 -7.06 18.21 -6.79
CA SER A 257 -8.11 17.48 -6.06
C SER A 257 -7.77 17.40 -4.58
N LEU A 258 -6.49 17.16 -4.21
CA LEU A 258 -6.04 17.27 -2.81
C LEU A 258 -6.50 18.57 -2.17
N VAL A 259 -6.25 19.70 -2.84
CA VAL A 259 -6.54 21.04 -2.32
C VAL A 259 -8.04 21.25 -2.14
N VAL A 260 -8.87 20.81 -3.09
CA VAL A 260 -10.33 20.90 -2.97
C VAL A 260 -10.84 20.14 -1.73
N TYR A 261 -10.33 18.95 -1.47
CA TYR A 261 -10.70 18.19 -0.28
C TYR A 261 -10.08 18.75 1.00
N LEU A 262 -8.91 19.38 0.92
CA LEU A 262 -8.30 20.08 2.05
C LEU A 262 -9.11 21.33 2.44
N GLU A 263 -9.62 22.07 1.46
CA GLU A 263 -10.51 23.22 1.66
C GLU A 263 -11.83 22.80 2.32
N GLY A 264 -12.43 21.70 1.86
CA GLY A 264 -13.61 21.12 2.49
C GLY A 264 -13.37 20.69 3.93
N PHE A 265 -12.20 20.10 4.21
CA PHE A 265 -11.80 19.73 5.57
C PHE A 265 -11.65 20.95 6.49
N LEU A 266 -10.99 22.01 6.02
CA LEU A 266 -10.84 23.25 6.79
C LEU A 266 -12.18 23.94 7.06
N SER A 267 -13.12 23.89 6.11
CA SER A 267 -14.46 24.45 6.29
C SER A 267 -15.20 23.75 7.43
N ILE A 268 -15.18 22.41 7.45
CA ILE A 268 -15.80 21.62 8.53
C ILE A 268 -15.08 21.86 9.87
N LEU A 269 -13.76 22.02 9.84
CA LEU A 269 -13.00 22.36 11.04
C LEU A 269 -13.38 23.72 11.60
N GLU A 270 -13.54 24.75 10.77
CA GLU A 270 -13.96 26.08 11.21
C GLU A 270 -15.36 26.04 11.86
N GLU A 271 -16.30 25.29 11.30
CA GLU A 271 -17.64 25.08 11.87
C GLU A 271 -17.62 24.32 13.21
N ASN A 272 -16.56 23.55 13.47
CA ASN A 272 -16.38 22.71 14.65
C ASN A 272 -15.31 23.25 15.62
N ASP A 273 -15.02 24.56 15.58
CA ASP A 273 -14.03 25.24 16.44
C ASP A 273 -12.63 24.59 16.40
N TYR A 274 -12.28 23.96 15.27
CA TYR A 274 -11.04 23.20 15.05
C TYR A 274 -10.84 22.02 16.00
N LEU A 275 -11.94 21.46 16.51
CA LEU A 275 -11.94 20.26 17.35
C LEU A 275 -12.21 19.01 16.51
N LEU A 276 -11.58 17.89 16.86
CA LEU A 276 -11.91 16.58 16.30
C LEU A 276 -13.29 16.15 16.83
N THR A 277 -14.37 16.53 16.17
CA THR A 277 -15.74 16.07 16.45
C THR A 277 -16.06 14.79 15.68
N GLU A 278 -17.25 14.22 15.88
CA GLU A 278 -17.71 13.07 15.08
C GLU A 278 -17.83 13.43 13.60
N GLU A 279 -18.22 14.66 13.29
CA GLU A 279 -18.34 15.15 11.91
C GLU A 279 -16.96 15.24 11.23
N VAL A 280 -16.00 15.89 11.88
CA VAL A 280 -14.60 15.97 11.41
C VAL A 280 -14.01 14.57 11.24
N ASP A 281 -14.24 13.68 12.21
CA ASP A 281 -13.74 12.30 12.15
C ASP A 281 -14.39 11.49 11.01
N ASN A 282 -15.69 11.67 10.77
CA ASN A 282 -16.38 11.04 9.63
C ASN A 282 -15.84 11.57 8.30
N TYR A 283 -15.54 12.86 8.18
CA TYR A 283 -14.98 13.44 6.96
C TYR A 283 -13.62 12.85 6.63
N ARG A 284 -12.65 12.90 7.57
CA ARG A 284 -11.30 12.37 7.33
C ARG A 284 -11.28 10.86 7.05
N LYS A 285 -12.31 10.12 7.47
CA LYS A 285 -12.48 8.69 7.16
C LYS A 285 -12.91 8.43 5.72
N SER A 286 -13.63 9.34 5.07
CA SER A 286 -14.05 9.19 3.67
C SER A 286 -13.09 9.86 2.68
N VAL A 287 -12.43 10.94 3.11
CA VAL A 287 -11.70 11.85 2.22
C VAL A 287 -10.65 11.17 1.34
N LEU A 288 -9.94 10.15 1.85
CA LEU A 288 -8.95 9.41 1.06
C LEU A 288 -9.60 8.70 -0.14
N GLU A 289 -10.70 7.98 0.10
CA GLU A 289 -11.42 7.28 -0.98
C GLU A 289 -12.02 8.29 -1.96
N ASP A 290 -12.56 9.40 -1.45
CA ASP A 290 -13.15 10.46 -2.26
C ASP A 290 -12.11 11.15 -3.17
N ILE A 291 -10.92 11.46 -2.64
CA ILE A 291 -9.78 12.01 -3.42
C ILE A 291 -9.42 11.05 -4.56
N PHE A 292 -9.20 9.76 -4.29
CA PHE A 292 -8.86 8.83 -5.37
C PHE A 292 -9.98 8.69 -6.39
N TYR A 293 -11.23 8.63 -5.94
CA TYR A 293 -12.38 8.53 -6.83
C TYR A 293 -12.58 9.79 -7.68
N SER A 294 -12.03 10.94 -7.27
CA SER A 294 -12.07 12.18 -8.06
C SER A 294 -11.17 12.13 -9.31
N TYR A 295 -10.14 11.28 -9.33
CA TYR A 295 -9.27 11.12 -10.49
C TYR A 295 -9.87 10.24 -11.58
N GLU A 296 -9.81 10.71 -12.83
CA GLU A 296 -10.34 9.96 -13.97
C GLU A 296 -9.61 8.63 -14.19
N PHE A 297 -8.28 8.62 -14.11
CA PHE A 297 -7.48 7.41 -14.28
C PHE A 297 -7.87 6.33 -13.27
N TYR A 298 -8.09 6.71 -12.01
CA TYR A 298 -8.45 5.76 -10.96
C TYR A 298 -9.84 5.18 -11.19
N ARG A 299 -10.82 6.03 -11.58
CA ARG A 299 -12.15 5.54 -11.97
C ARG A 299 -12.09 4.59 -13.16
N GLN A 300 -11.24 4.89 -14.14
CA GLN A 300 -11.10 4.04 -15.33
C GLN A 300 -10.45 2.70 -14.97
N MET A 301 -9.35 2.73 -14.21
CA MET A 301 -8.70 1.54 -13.67
C MET A 301 -9.69 0.66 -12.88
N LEU A 302 -10.50 1.24 -11.99
CA LEU A 302 -11.54 0.49 -11.26
C LEU A 302 -12.57 -0.14 -12.20
N LYS A 303 -13.02 0.57 -13.23
CA LYS A 303 -13.94 0.01 -14.24
C LYS A 303 -13.31 -1.18 -14.97
N ASP A 304 -12.04 -1.08 -15.33
CA ASP A 304 -11.33 -2.13 -16.04
C ASP A 304 -11.11 -3.37 -15.16
N TYR A 305 -10.78 -3.19 -13.88
CA TYR A 305 -10.73 -4.29 -12.90
C TYR A 305 -12.09 -4.97 -12.73
N LEU A 306 -13.16 -4.19 -12.56
CA LEU A 306 -14.52 -4.75 -12.45
C LEU A 306 -14.89 -5.55 -13.70
N LYS A 307 -14.60 -5.03 -14.88
CA LYS A 307 -14.86 -5.71 -16.15
C LYS A 307 -14.03 -6.99 -16.31
N ALA A 308 -12.77 -6.99 -15.88
CA ALA A 308 -11.92 -8.18 -15.88
C ALA A 308 -12.46 -9.25 -14.91
N MET A 309 -12.90 -8.84 -13.72
CA MET A 309 -13.52 -9.71 -12.73
C MET A 309 -14.83 -10.32 -13.26
N GLU A 310 -15.69 -9.52 -13.89
CA GLU A 310 -16.93 -9.98 -14.53
C GLU A 310 -16.65 -11.01 -15.63
N ARG A 311 -15.64 -10.77 -16.47
CA ARG A 311 -15.19 -11.74 -17.49
C ARG A 311 -14.71 -13.04 -16.87
N ASN A 312 -13.91 -12.99 -15.82
CA ASN A 312 -13.44 -14.19 -15.13
C ASN A 312 -14.59 -14.98 -14.50
N ILE A 313 -15.58 -14.29 -13.93
CA ILE A 313 -16.82 -14.91 -13.41
C ILE A 313 -17.62 -15.57 -14.55
N ALA A 314 -17.73 -14.92 -15.71
CA ALA A 314 -18.41 -15.48 -16.87
C ALA A 314 -17.70 -16.74 -17.39
N LEU A 315 -16.38 -16.69 -17.54
CA LEU A 315 -15.56 -17.85 -17.91
C LEU A 315 -15.69 -18.98 -16.90
N LEU A 316 -15.68 -18.69 -15.59
CA LEU A 316 -15.89 -19.70 -14.56
C LEU A 316 -17.23 -20.41 -14.71
N LYS A 317 -18.31 -19.69 -15.04
CA LYS A 317 -19.64 -20.27 -15.27
C LYS A 317 -19.67 -21.13 -16.54
N GLU A 318 -19.01 -20.70 -17.60
CA GLU A 318 -18.99 -21.39 -18.89
C GLU A 318 -18.08 -22.64 -18.89
N GLU A 319 -16.91 -22.54 -18.28
CA GLU A 319 -15.89 -23.58 -18.36
C GLU A 319 -16.07 -24.64 -17.26
N SER A 320 -16.50 -24.26 -16.06
CA SER A 320 -16.65 -25.18 -14.93
C SER A 320 -17.75 -26.20 -15.17
N HIS A 321 -17.38 -27.48 -15.22
CA HIS A 321 -18.34 -28.58 -15.35
C HIS A 321 -19.34 -28.62 -14.18
N VAL A 322 -18.88 -28.27 -12.96
CA VAL A 322 -19.72 -28.21 -11.77
C VAL A 322 -20.77 -27.11 -11.92
N GLN A 323 -20.37 -25.90 -12.31
CA GLN A 323 -21.30 -24.78 -12.50
C GLN A 323 -22.32 -25.08 -13.60
N LYS A 324 -21.89 -25.65 -14.74
CA LYS A 324 -22.78 -26.09 -15.83
C LYS A 324 -23.77 -27.16 -15.41
N THR A 325 -23.36 -28.09 -14.57
CA THR A 325 -24.24 -29.15 -14.06
C THR A 325 -25.27 -28.56 -13.11
N MET A 326 -24.85 -27.66 -12.21
CA MET A 326 -25.73 -27.00 -11.26
C MET A 326 -26.74 -26.09 -11.97
N GLU A 327 -26.29 -25.06 -12.70
CA GLU A 327 -26.66 -24.90 -14.12
C GLU A 327 -27.96 -25.55 -14.62
N ALA A 328 -27.77 -26.64 -15.37
CA ALA A 328 -28.81 -27.42 -16.01
C ALA A 328 -29.79 -28.08 -15.04
N ASN A 329 -29.34 -28.47 -13.83
CA ASN A 329 -30.19 -29.17 -12.86
C ASN A 329 -31.10 -28.20 -12.09
N TYR A 330 -30.63 -26.97 -11.87
CA TYR A 330 -31.13 -26.06 -10.83
C TYR A 330 -31.33 -24.61 -11.31
N GLY A 331 -31.02 -24.26 -12.56
CA GLY A 331 -31.17 -22.88 -13.07
C GLY A 331 -32.60 -22.35 -13.05
N ASP A 332 -33.60 -23.20 -13.37
CA ASP A 332 -34.95 -22.75 -13.73
C ASP A 332 -36.05 -22.98 -12.67
N ARG A 333 -35.78 -23.64 -11.53
CA ARG A 333 -36.82 -24.06 -10.55
C ARG A 333 -36.43 -23.96 -9.08
N TYR A 334 -36.03 -22.80 -8.58
CA TYR A 334 -35.49 -22.68 -7.22
C TYR A 334 -36.51 -22.22 -6.17
N HIS A 335 -36.25 -22.57 -4.92
CA HIS A 335 -36.81 -21.87 -3.75
C HIS A 335 -35.90 -20.68 -3.39
N GLN A 336 -36.36 -19.79 -2.50
CA GLN A 336 -35.54 -18.69 -1.99
C GLN A 336 -35.31 -18.81 -0.49
N THR A 337 -34.08 -18.55 -0.06
CA THR A 337 -33.69 -18.48 1.35
C THR A 337 -32.95 -17.19 1.64
N MET A 338 -33.03 -16.69 2.87
CA MET A 338 -32.34 -15.49 3.30
C MET A 338 -31.02 -15.84 3.99
N ALA A 339 -29.94 -15.12 3.65
CA ALA A 339 -28.71 -15.20 4.44
C ALA A 339 -28.92 -14.46 5.77
N LEU A 340 -28.97 -15.19 6.88
CA LEU A 340 -29.19 -14.64 8.21
C LEU A 340 -27.91 -14.07 8.82
N LYS A 341 -26.81 -14.80 8.66
CA LYS A 341 -25.50 -14.45 9.20
C LYS A 341 -24.44 -14.70 8.12
N VAL A 342 -23.61 -13.69 7.88
CA VAL A 342 -22.44 -13.79 7.01
C VAL A 342 -21.31 -13.07 7.73
N THR A 343 -20.33 -13.82 8.21
CA THR A 343 -19.10 -13.30 8.83
C THR A 343 -17.89 -13.82 8.05
N GLU A 344 -16.69 -13.57 8.58
CA GLU A 344 -15.45 -14.13 8.01
C GLU A 344 -15.31 -15.63 8.28
N ASP A 345 -16.10 -16.18 9.22
CA ASP A 345 -15.98 -17.57 9.65
C ASP A 345 -17.28 -18.35 9.55
N GLU A 346 -18.43 -17.67 9.50
CA GLU A 346 -19.74 -18.30 9.67
C GLU A 346 -20.74 -17.82 8.61
N LEU A 347 -21.51 -18.77 8.10
CA LEU A 347 -22.60 -18.57 7.16
C LEU A 347 -23.83 -19.35 7.63
N LEU A 348 -24.97 -18.67 7.74
CA LEU A 348 -26.25 -19.28 8.11
C LEU A 348 -27.35 -18.80 7.17
N PHE A 349 -28.15 -19.75 6.68
CA PHE A 349 -29.32 -19.50 5.85
C PHE A 349 -30.60 -19.83 6.59
N LEU A 350 -31.66 -19.09 6.35
CA LEU A 350 -32.97 -19.33 6.99
C LEU A 350 -33.55 -20.72 6.68
N ALA A 351 -33.16 -21.33 5.56
CA ALA A 351 -33.70 -22.61 5.12
C ALA A 351 -33.13 -23.83 5.87
N VAL A 352 -32.02 -23.66 6.61
CA VAL A 352 -31.33 -24.75 7.30
C VAL A 352 -30.85 -24.30 8.67
N ASP A 353 -31.01 -25.15 9.69
CA ASP A 353 -30.55 -24.87 11.06
C ASP A 353 -29.09 -25.36 11.26
N VAL A 354 -28.20 -24.94 10.35
CA VAL A 354 -26.79 -25.33 10.33
C VAL A 354 -25.94 -24.12 9.99
N VAL A 355 -24.91 -23.88 10.80
CA VAL A 355 -23.88 -22.88 10.53
C VAL A 355 -22.76 -23.53 9.73
N PHE A 356 -22.49 -22.99 8.55
CA PHE A 356 -21.37 -23.40 7.71
C PHE A 356 -20.14 -22.58 8.05
N SER A 357 -18.98 -23.23 8.10
CA SER A 357 -17.71 -22.56 8.33
C SER A 357 -17.06 -22.09 7.03
N GLY A 358 -16.40 -20.92 7.08
CA GLY A 358 -15.61 -20.36 5.99
C GLY A 358 -15.93 -18.90 5.69
N ASN A 359 -15.01 -18.24 4.98
CA ASN A 359 -15.15 -16.84 4.62
C ASN A 359 -15.97 -16.67 3.35
N TYR A 360 -17.27 -16.41 3.52
CA TYR A 360 -18.20 -16.13 2.42
C TYR A 360 -18.65 -14.67 2.37
N LYS A 361 -17.88 -13.79 3.01
CA LYS A 361 -18.09 -12.35 2.98
C LYS A 361 -17.96 -11.86 1.53
N GLY A 362 -18.91 -11.04 1.08
CA GLY A 362 -18.99 -10.59 -0.32
C GLY A 362 -19.71 -11.56 -1.26
N HIS A 363 -19.58 -12.88 -1.04
CA HIS A 363 -20.39 -13.88 -1.76
C HIS A 363 -21.86 -13.84 -1.34
N PHE A 364 -22.14 -13.67 -0.05
CA PHE A 364 -23.49 -13.46 0.46
C PHE A 364 -23.60 -12.15 1.25
N THR A 365 -24.82 -11.62 1.33
CA THR A 365 -25.17 -10.36 1.97
C THR A 365 -26.25 -10.63 3.01
N PRO A 366 -26.02 -10.30 4.30
CA PRO A 366 -27.03 -10.47 5.34
C PRO A 366 -28.36 -9.80 4.96
N GLY A 367 -29.47 -10.53 5.13
CA GLY A 367 -30.83 -10.07 4.81
C GLY A 367 -31.22 -10.19 3.33
N LYS A 368 -30.31 -10.58 2.43
CA LYS A 368 -30.63 -10.80 1.01
C LYS A 368 -31.15 -12.23 0.78
N PHE A 369 -32.09 -12.37 -0.15
CA PHE A 369 -32.65 -13.64 -0.59
C PHE A 369 -31.86 -14.22 -1.76
N TYR A 370 -31.68 -15.55 -1.74
CA TYR A 370 -30.87 -16.31 -2.68
C TYR A 370 -31.61 -17.55 -3.18
N PRO A 371 -31.50 -17.88 -4.47
CA PRO A 371 -32.07 -19.10 -5.03
C PRO A 371 -31.30 -20.32 -4.50
N TYR A 372 -32.02 -21.33 -4.03
CA TYR A 372 -31.42 -22.55 -3.47
C TYR A 372 -32.24 -23.81 -3.76
N TYR A 373 -31.58 -24.94 -3.55
CA TYR A 373 -32.13 -26.29 -3.57
C TYR A 373 -31.63 -27.08 -2.37
N LEU A 374 -32.50 -27.91 -1.81
CA LEU A 374 -32.10 -28.91 -0.82
C LEU A 374 -31.87 -30.24 -1.52
N ASP A 375 -30.75 -30.85 -1.22
CA ASP A 375 -30.44 -32.21 -1.61
C ASP A 375 -30.51 -33.13 -0.38
N ALA A 376 -31.01 -34.34 -0.58
CA ALA A 376 -31.12 -35.36 0.44
C ALA A 376 -30.59 -36.68 -0.11
N ALA A 377 -29.47 -37.14 0.45
CA ALA A 377 -28.87 -38.42 0.10
C ALA A 377 -29.18 -39.48 1.16
N MET A 378 -29.03 -40.76 0.80
CA MET A 378 -29.17 -41.87 1.75
C MET A 378 -28.12 -41.77 2.87
N GLY A 379 -28.47 -42.24 4.08
CA GLY A 379 -27.55 -42.26 5.22
C GLY A 379 -27.47 -40.96 6.02
N GLY A 380 -28.54 -40.17 6.04
CA GLY A 380 -28.64 -38.96 6.87
C GLY A 380 -27.88 -37.74 6.33
N GLN A 381 -27.30 -37.82 5.12
CA GLN A 381 -26.67 -36.66 4.48
C GLN A 381 -27.74 -35.72 3.90
N ARG A 382 -27.51 -34.42 4.11
CA ARG A 382 -28.29 -33.33 3.56
C ARG A 382 -27.35 -32.32 2.92
N GLY A 383 -27.83 -31.62 1.91
CA GLY A 383 -27.10 -30.58 1.23
C GLY A 383 -27.98 -29.39 0.91
N ILE A 384 -27.36 -28.22 0.80
CA ILE A 384 -27.95 -27.02 0.24
C ILE A 384 -27.06 -26.54 -0.92
N ILE A 385 -27.66 -26.42 -2.10
CA ILE A 385 -27.04 -25.88 -3.30
C ILE A 385 -27.62 -24.49 -3.50
N ILE A 386 -26.78 -23.47 -3.53
CA ILE A 386 -27.22 -22.06 -3.46
C ILE A 386 -26.38 -21.18 -4.38
N LYS A 387 -27.02 -20.21 -5.03
CA LYS A 387 -26.36 -19.26 -5.93
C LYS A 387 -26.03 -17.96 -5.19
N ASP A 388 -24.80 -17.50 -5.28
CA ASP A 388 -24.30 -16.33 -4.55
C ASP A 388 -24.57 -14.98 -5.25
N ASN A 389 -24.01 -13.89 -4.70
CA ASN A 389 -24.11 -12.53 -5.24
C ASN A 389 -23.59 -12.39 -6.68
N PHE A 390 -22.66 -13.24 -7.09
CA PHE A 390 -22.04 -13.24 -8.41
C PHE A 390 -22.73 -14.23 -9.36
N GLY A 391 -23.74 -14.95 -8.87
CA GLY A 391 -24.41 -16.00 -9.62
C GLY A 391 -23.60 -17.29 -9.72
N ILE A 392 -22.66 -17.52 -8.80
CA ILE A 392 -21.88 -18.76 -8.70
C ILE A 392 -22.58 -19.72 -7.74
N TRP A 393 -22.70 -20.98 -8.14
CA TRP A 393 -23.27 -22.04 -7.30
C TRP A 393 -22.28 -22.56 -6.27
N HIS A 394 -22.75 -22.70 -5.04
CA HIS A 394 -22.05 -23.32 -3.91
C HIS A 394 -22.86 -24.50 -3.42
N ALA A 395 -22.18 -25.55 -2.94
CA ALA A 395 -22.81 -26.71 -2.33
C ALA A 395 -22.28 -26.89 -0.90
N PHE A 396 -23.19 -26.89 0.06
CA PHE A 396 -22.87 -27.11 1.47
C PHE A 396 -23.53 -28.38 1.96
N GLY A 397 -22.76 -29.29 2.54
CA GLY A 397 -23.24 -30.57 3.06
C GLY A 397 -23.20 -30.63 4.58
N TRP A 398 -24.18 -31.30 5.18
CA TRP A 398 -24.18 -31.66 6.60
C TRP A 398 -24.78 -33.05 6.82
N ARG A 399 -24.63 -33.58 8.04
CA ARG A 399 -25.23 -34.84 8.46
C ARG A 399 -26.30 -34.59 9.50
N VAL A 400 -27.42 -35.28 9.34
CA VAL A 400 -28.49 -35.39 10.33
C VAL A 400 -28.31 -36.74 11.04
N PRO A 401 -28.26 -36.79 12.38
CA PRO A 401 -28.23 -38.06 13.11
C PRO A 401 -29.42 -38.93 12.69
N LEU A 402 -29.16 -40.21 12.40
CA LEU A 402 -30.23 -41.20 12.24
C LEU A 402 -30.65 -41.63 13.64
N GLU A 403 -31.91 -41.38 14.01
CA GLU A 403 -32.52 -41.90 15.24
C GLU A 403 -32.65 -43.43 15.22
#